data_AF-A0A845MHJ5-F1
#
_entry.id   AF-A0A845MHJ5-F1
#
_cell.length_a   1.000
_cell.length_b   1.000
_cell.length_c   1.000
_cell.angle_alpha   90.00
_cell.angle_beta   90.00
_cell.angle_gamma   90.00
#
_symmetry.space_group_name_H-M   'P 1'
#
loop_
_entity.id
_entity.type
_entity.pdbx_description
1 polymer ?
#
loop_
_entity_poly.entity_id
_entity_poly.type
_entity_poly.pdbx_seq_one_letter_code
_entity_poly.pdbx_strand_id
1 'polypeptide(L)'
;MSFDPHLAVAADEVATVTKLRNSAHVFRKGQQIALNEGFKIEEFDEVLTGKDTRVEITFIDGTKLNIGEHSNIVIDKFLFDPVNHLGIAILRSLEGAFRFVTGNIGKVNQPQIVVQSRFGVIGVRGTDFWAGPSRGVYGVLLLDGSISVTNPVGQRILTAPGTGVNLTGNDAPPSEVTAWGAERAADALAAVAF
;
A
#
# COMPACT_ATOMS: atom_id res chain seq x y z
N MET A 1 -41.73 -12.75 -12.77
CA MET A 1 -40.49 -13.18 -12.09
C MET A 1 -39.43 -12.18 -12.48
N SER A 2 -39.06 -11.31 -11.55
CA SER A 2 -38.10 -10.23 -11.74
C SER A 2 -36.71 -10.85 -11.91
N PHE A 3 -36.05 -10.57 -13.03
CA PHE A 3 -34.61 -10.79 -13.13
C PHE A 3 -33.97 -9.63 -12.39
N ASP A 4 -33.42 -9.87 -11.20
CA ASP A 4 -32.48 -8.94 -10.58
C ASP A 4 -31.13 -9.12 -11.30
N PRO A 5 -30.67 -8.13 -12.10
CA PRO A 5 -29.30 -8.10 -12.53
C PRO A 5 -28.51 -7.65 -11.30
N HIS A 6 -28.06 -8.60 -10.48
CA HIS A 6 -26.93 -8.30 -9.63
C HIS A 6 -25.78 -7.95 -10.57
N LEU A 7 -25.56 -6.64 -10.67
CA LEU A 7 -24.46 -5.98 -11.33
C LEU A 7 -23.21 -6.83 -11.14
N ALA A 8 -22.82 -7.53 -12.21
CA ALA A 8 -21.45 -7.94 -12.37
C ALA A 8 -20.66 -6.63 -12.51
N VAL A 9 -20.24 -6.06 -11.38
CA VAL A 9 -19.12 -5.11 -11.37
C VAL A 9 -18.00 -5.85 -12.09
N ALA A 10 -17.42 -5.24 -13.12
CA ALA A 10 -16.36 -5.83 -13.92
C ALA A 10 -15.35 -6.47 -12.96
N ALA A 11 -15.14 -7.78 -13.09
CA ALA A 11 -14.37 -8.59 -12.12
C ALA A 11 -12.91 -8.13 -11.97
N ASP A 12 -12.46 -7.16 -12.77
CA ASP A 12 -11.13 -6.59 -12.76
C ASP A 12 -11.01 -5.34 -11.88
N GLU A 13 -12.09 -4.58 -11.62
CA GLU A 13 -12.02 -3.31 -10.86
C GLU A 13 -11.93 -3.55 -9.34
N VAL A 14 -10.79 -3.22 -8.75
CA VAL A 14 -10.51 -3.48 -7.32
C VAL A 14 -10.44 -2.21 -6.47
N ALA A 15 -10.26 -1.06 -7.10
CA ALA A 15 -10.18 0.21 -6.40
C ALA A 15 -10.58 1.41 -7.27
N THR A 16 -10.67 2.59 -6.66
CA THR A 16 -10.94 3.86 -7.34
C THR A 16 -9.99 4.93 -6.83
N VAL A 17 -9.47 5.76 -7.74
CA VAL A 17 -8.73 6.97 -7.38
C VAL A 17 -9.70 7.97 -6.77
N THR A 18 -9.58 8.23 -5.47
CA THR A 18 -10.49 9.14 -4.75
C THR A 18 -9.97 10.57 -4.69
N LYS A 19 -8.65 10.77 -4.75
CA LYS A 19 -8.02 12.09 -4.83
C LYS A 19 -6.78 12.05 -5.69
N LEU A 20 -6.55 13.12 -6.43
CA LEU A 20 -5.35 13.29 -7.24
C LEU A 20 -4.85 14.73 -7.16
N ARG A 21 -3.55 14.88 -6.86
CA ARG A 21 -2.82 16.15 -6.97
C ARG A 21 -1.73 15.99 -8.01
N ASN A 22 -1.66 16.91 -8.97
CA ASN A 22 -0.75 16.88 -10.12
C ASN A 22 -0.97 15.66 -11.03
N SER A 23 0.09 15.19 -11.71
CA SER A 23 -0.03 14.16 -12.75
C SER A 23 0.43 12.80 -12.24
N ALA A 24 -0.39 11.78 -12.52
CA ALA A 24 -0.07 10.38 -12.32
C ALA A 24 -0.60 9.58 -13.51
N HIS A 25 -0.04 8.39 -13.72
CA HIS A 25 -0.44 7.50 -14.80
C HIS A 25 -0.56 6.08 -14.27
N VAL A 26 -1.41 5.29 -14.90
CA VAL A 26 -1.41 3.84 -14.77
C VAL A 26 -0.81 3.24 -16.03
N PHE A 27 0.08 2.27 -15.86
CA PHE A 27 0.49 1.39 -16.93
C PHE A 27 -0.32 0.09 -16.86
N ARG A 28 -1.14 -0.15 -17.89
CA ARG A 28 -2.03 -1.32 -17.99
C ARG A 28 -1.83 -1.98 -19.34
N LYS A 29 -1.46 -3.26 -19.33
CA LYS A 29 -1.34 -4.10 -20.55
C LYS A 29 -0.51 -3.43 -21.67
N GLY A 30 0.57 -2.73 -21.32
CA GLY A 30 1.44 -2.05 -22.28
C GLY A 30 1.06 -0.60 -22.62
N GLN A 31 -0.04 -0.08 -22.07
CA GLN A 31 -0.53 1.27 -22.34
C GLN A 31 -0.41 2.15 -21.10
N GLN A 32 0.04 3.39 -21.32
CA GLN A 32 0.05 4.42 -20.28
C GLN A 32 -1.23 5.25 -20.35
N ILE A 33 -1.98 5.28 -19.25
CA ILE A 33 -3.28 5.94 -19.13
C ILE A 33 -3.15 7.01 -18.04
N ALA A 34 -3.55 8.25 -18.34
CA ALA A 34 -3.55 9.31 -17.32
C ALA A 34 -4.57 9.02 -16.22
N LEU A 35 -4.15 9.14 -14.97
CA LEU A 35 -5.07 9.06 -13.83
C LEU A 35 -5.85 10.36 -13.69
N ASN A 36 -7.12 10.21 -13.30
CA ASN A 36 -8.00 11.29 -12.88
C ASN A 36 -8.75 10.83 -11.63
N GLU A 37 -9.34 11.76 -10.89
CA GLU A 37 -10.27 11.38 -9.82
C GLU A 37 -11.46 10.60 -10.38
N GLY A 38 -11.88 9.55 -9.67
CA GLY A 38 -12.88 8.59 -10.10
C GLY A 38 -12.36 7.48 -11.03
N PHE A 39 -11.09 7.53 -11.44
CA PHE A 39 -10.49 6.48 -12.28
C PHE A 39 -10.55 5.11 -11.60
N LYS A 40 -10.93 4.09 -12.36
CA LYS A 40 -11.07 2.71 -11.90
C LYS A 40 -9.77 1.95 -12.04
N ILE A 41 -9.32 1.41 -10.93
CA ILE A 41 -8.08 0.67 -10.82
C ILE A 41 -8.38 -0.81 -10.91
N GLU A 42 -7.61 -1.50 -11.75
CA GLU A 42 -7.74 -2.93 -12.01
C GLU A 42 -6.56 -3.72 -11.42
N GLU A 43 -6.72 -5.04 -11.28
CA GLU A 43 -5.57 -5.91 -11.00
C GLU A 43 -4.49 -5.77 -12.10
N PHE A 44 -3.24 -5.89 -11.67
CA PHE A 44 -2.02 -5.68 -12.46
C PHE A 44 -1.77 -4.23 -12.92
N ASP A 45 -2.56 -3.26 -12.46
CA ASP A 45 -2.24 -1.86 -12.68
C ASP A 45 -0.95 -1.44 -11.97
N GLU A 46 -0.07 -0.79 -12.73
CA GLU A 46 1.13 -0.14 -12.23
C GLU A 46 0.89 1.36 -12.14
N VAL A 47 0.77 1.88 -10.93
CA VAL A 47 0.55 3.30 -10.65
C VAL A 47 1.89 4.03 -10.55
N LEU A 48 2.09 4.98 -11.45
CA LEU A 48 3.27 5.81 -11.58
C LEU A 48 2.93 7.27 -11.23
N THR A 49 3.71 7.86 -10.33
CA THR A 49 3.49 9.24 -9.87
C THR A 49 4.67 10.13 -10.24
N GLY A 50 4.37 11.33 -10.72
CA GLY A 50 5.37 12.35 -11.03
C GLY A 50 5.86 13.11 -9.81
N LYS A 51 6.62 14.18 -10.08
CA LYS A 51 7.08 15.15 -9.08
C LYS A 51 5.91 15.87 -8.43
N ASP A 52 6.00 16.11 -7.12
CA ASP A 52 5.00 16.80 -6.29
C ASP A 52 3.58 16.16 -6.34
N THR A 53 3.46 14.95 -6.88
CA THR A 53 2.19 14.24 -7.07
C THR A 53 1.72 13.57 -5.78
N ARG A 54 0.40 13.50 -5.59
CA ARG A 54 -0.24 12.69 -4.55
C ARG A 54 -1.43 11.95 -5.16
N VAL A 55 -1.57 10.67 -4.82
CA VAL A 55 -2.71 9.85 -5.24
C VAL A 55 -3.30 9.17 -4.02
N GLU A 56 -4.61 9.28 -3.83
CA GLU A 56 -5.36 8.46 -2.87
C GLU A 56 -6.16 7.44 -3.67
N ILE A 57 -5.93 6.17 -3.40
CA ILE A 57 -6.68 5.05 -3.97
C ILE A 57 -7.47 4.42 -2.84
N THR A 58 -8.79 4.30 -3.02
CA THR A 58 -9.66 3.59 -2.09
C THR A 58 -10.13 2.29 -2.74
N PHE A 59 -9.82 1.17 -2.08
CA PHE A 59 -10.21 -0.17 -2.52
C PHE A 59 -11.67 -0.46 -2.14
N ILE A 60 -12.26 -1.48 -2.78
CA ILE A 60 -13.67 -1.88 -2.57
C ILE A 60 -14.01 -2.25 -1.12
N ASP A 61 -13.02 -2.62 -0.30
CA ASP A 61 -13.20 -2.96 1.13
C ASP A 61 -13.06 -1.74 2.07
N GLY A 62 -12.73 -0.57 1.52
CA GLY A 62 -12.42 0.65 2.26
C GLY A 62 -10.94 0.82 2.64
N THR A 63 -10.05 -0.09 2.24
CA THR A 63 -8.60 0.11 2.36
C THR A 63 -8.18 1.34 1.60
N LYS A 64 -7.27 2.13 2.17
CA LYS A 64 -6.71 3.32 1.52
C LYS A 64 -5.23 3.16 1.26
N LEU A 65 -4.82 3.49 0.05
CA LEU A 65 -3.43 3.58 -0.37
C LEU A 65 -3.15 5.02 -0.81
N ASN A 66 -2.35 5.71 0.00
CA ASN A 66 -1.87 7.05 -0.33
C ASN A 66 -0.47 6.93 -0.91
N ILE A 67 -0.27 7.46 -2.10
CA ILE A 67 0.99 7.36 -2.85
C ILE A 67 1.60 8.75 -2.94
N GLY A 68 2.88 8.84 -2.59
CA GLY A 68 3.71 10.04 -2.70
C GLY A 68 4.17 10.33 -4.12
N GLU A 69 5.14 11.22 -4.25
CA GLU A 69 5.80 11.52 -5.52
C GLU A 69 6.86 10.48 -5.89
N HIS A 70 7.20 10.40 -7.19
CA HIS A 70 8.21 9.49 -7.72
C HIS A 70 8.03 8.03 -7.28
N SER A 71 6.78 7.63 -7.06
CA SER A 71 6.41 6.29 -6.65
C SER A 71 6.00 5.43 -7.84
N ASN A 72 6.32 4.15 -7.72
CA ASN A 72 5.87 3.08 -8.59
C ASN A 72 5.30 1.95 -7.74
N ILE A 73 3.98 1.79 -7.80
CA ILE A 73 3.23 0.78 -7.04
C ILE A 73 2.42 -0.08 -8.00
N VAL A 74 2.59 -1.40 -7.93
CA VAL A 74 1.78 -2.37 -8.67
C VAL A 74 0.74 -3.00 -7.75
N ILE A 75 -0.49 -3.06 -8.22
CA ILE A 75 -1.60 -3.73 -7.54
C ILE A 75 -1.70 -5.13 -8.11
N ASP A 76 -0.98 -6.08 -7.51
CA ASP A 76 -0.77 -7.41 -8.08
C ASP A 76 -2.00 -8.30 -7.95
N LYS A 77 -2.67 -8.21 -6.79
CA LYS A 77 -3.90 -8.95 -6.52
C LYS A 77 -4.71 -8.27 -5.43
N PHE A 78 -6.02 -8.21 -5.62
CA PHE A 78 -6.92 -7.74 -4.58
C PHE A 78 -8.25 -8.49 -4.63
N LEU A 79 -8.48 -9.34 -3.63
CA LEU A 79 -9.69 -10.15 -3.51
C LEU A 79 -10.29 -9.96 -2.12
N PHE A 80 -11.53 -9.50 -2.09
CA PHE A 80 -12.27 -9.29 -0.86
C PHE A 80 -13.67 -9.88 -0.99
N ASP A 81 -13.94 -10.91 -0.18
CA ASP A 81 -15.25 -11.51 -0.02
C ASP A 81 -15.55 -11.64 1.49
N PRO A 82 -16.37 -10.75 2.06
CA PRO A 82 -16.72 -10.79 3.48
C PRO A 82 -17.60 -11.99 3.83
N VAL A 83 -18.35 -12.55 2.89
CA VAL A 83 -19.27 -13.69 3.11
C VAL A 83 -18.48 -14.97 3.25
N ASN A 84 -17.50 -15.19 2.37
CA ASN A 84 -16.65 -16.37 2.37
C ASN A 84 -15.37 -16.21 3.24
N HIS A 85 -15.28 -15.10 3.99
CA HIS A 85 -14.12 -14.76 4.80
C HIS A 85 -12.78 -14.78 4.02
N LEU A 86 -12.80 -14.29 2.79
CA LEU A 86 -11.62 -14.21 1.94
C LEU A 86 -11.11 -12.76 1.88
N GLY A 87 -9.86 -12.56 2.26
CA GLY A 87 -9.19 -11.27 2.18
C GLY A 87 -7.76 -11.45 1.73
N ILE A 88 -7.48 -11.15 0.46
CA ILE A 88 -6.14 -11.17 -0.13
C ILE A 88 -5.85 -9.80 -0.72
N ALA A 89 -4.75 -9.18 -0.31
CA ALA A 89 -4.22 -7.98 -0.94
C ALA A 89 -2.71 -8.12 -1.11
N ILE A 90 -2.25 -8.11 -2.35
CA ILE A 90 -0.83 -8.21 -2.70
C ILE A 90 -0.48 -6.97 -3.51
N LEU A 91 0.40 -6.15 -2.95
CA LEU A 91 0.95 -4.97 -3.60
C LEU A 91 2.45 -5.12 -3.79
N ARG A 92 3.00 -4.49 -4.82
CA ARG A 92 4.45 -4.38 -5.03
C ARG A 92 4.83 -2.91 -5.08
N SER A 93 5.65 -2.47 -4.13
CA SER A 93 6.24 -1.13 -4.09
C SER A 93 7.66 -1.18 -4.64
N LEU A 94 7.85 -0.67 -5.84
CA LEU A 94 9.15 -0.64 -6.50
C LEU A 94 9.97 0.57 -6.04
N GLU A 95 9.32 1.73 -5.93
CA GLU A 95 9.95 2.99 -5.55
C GLU A 95 8.94 3.94 -4.90
N GLY A 96 9.47 4.93 -4.20
CA GLY A 96 8.72 6.03 -3.61
C GLY A 96 8.03 5.69 -2.29
N ALA A 97 7.27 6.65 -1.79
CA ALA A 97 6.60 6.56 -0.51
C ALA A 97 5.12 6.22 -0.67
N PHE A 98 4.59 5.44 0.26
CA PHE A 98 3.16 5.20 0.38
C PHE A 98 2.75 5.02 1.84
N ARG A 99 1.48 5.28 2.12
CA ARG A 99 0.81 4.89 3.37
C ARG A 99 -0.35 3.97 3.03
N PHE A 100 -0.44 2.88 3.77
CA PHE A 100 -1.46 1.88 3.59
C PHE A 100 -2.27 1.76 4.87
N VAL A 101 -3.57 2.00 4.76
CA VAL A 101 -4.52 1.97 5.87
C VAL A 101 -5.52 0.86 5.58
N THR A 102 -5.48 -0.20 6.39
CA THR A 102 -6.30 -1.40 6.16
C THR A 102 -7.79 -1.09 6.39
N GLY A 103 -8.64 -1.51 5.45
CA GLY A 103 -10.09 -1.44 5.53
C GLY A 103 -10.72 -2.69 6.16
N ASN A 104 -11.88 -3.09 5.64
CA ASN A 104 -12.59 -4.26 6.14
C ASN A 104 -11.86 -5.58 5.87
N ILE A 105 -10.92 -5.64 4.92
CA ILE A 105 -10.07 -6.81 4.67
C ILE A 105 -9.27 -7.20 5.91
N GLY A 106 -8.88 -6.23 6.75
CA GLY A 106 -8.16 -6.49 8.00
C GLY A 106 -9.00 -7.14 9.09
N LYS A 107 -10.33 -7.13 8.95
CA LYS A 107 -11.28 -7.70 9.92
C LYS A 107 -11.70 -9.12 9.57
N VAL A 108 -11.33 -9.60 8.39
CA VAL A 108 -11.63 -10.96 7.93
C VAL A 108 -10.81 -11.95 8.76
N ASN A 109 -11.27 -13.19 8.90
CA ASN A 109 -10.50 -14.21 9.60
C ASN A 109 -9.25 -14.59 8.77
N GLN A 110 -8.06 -14.36 9.31
CA GLN A 110 -6.76 -14.66 8.68
C GLN A 110 -6.56 -14.00 7.29
N PRO A 111 -6.58 -12.67 7.19
CA PRO A 111 -6.36 -12.00 5.91
C PRO A 111 -4.90 -12.12 5.48
N GLN A 112 -4.69 -12.28 4.18
CA GLN A 112 -3.36 -12.26 3.57
C GLN A 112 -3.13 -10.89 2.93
N ILE A 113 -2.55 -9.97 3.70
CA ILE A 113 -2.19 -8.64 3.21
C ILE A 113 -0.68 -8.53 3.19
N VAL A 114 -0.13 -8.34 2.00
CA VAL A 114 1.31 -8.38 1.73
C VAL A 114 1.69 -7.21 0.85
N VAL A 115 2.71 -6.46 1.26
CA VAL A 115 3.37 -5.47 0.41
C VAL A 115 4.81 -5.89 0.17
N GLN A 116 5.15 -6.18 -1.08
CA GLN A 116 6.50 -6.54 -1.48
C GLN A 116 7.26 -5.29 -1.88
N SER A 117 8.54 -5.22 -1.52
CA SER A 117 9.45 -4.18 -1.97
C SER A 117 10.75 -4.79 -2.46
N ARG A 118 11.61 -3.98 -3.06
CA ARG A 118 12.98 -4.40 -3.43
C ARG A 118 13.78 -4.91 -2.22
N PHE A 119 13.45 -4.44 -1.02
CA PHE A 119 14.22 -4.70 0.20
C PHE A 119 13.59 -5.74 1.14
N GLY A 120 12.45 -6.31 0.77
CA GLY A 120 11.74 -7.28 1.60
C GLY A 120 10.22 -7.21 1.48
N VAL A 121 9.56 -7.98 2.33
CA VAL A 121 8.12 -8.20 2.37
C VAL A 121 7.54 -7.66 3.68
N ILE A 122 6.46 -6.91 3.58
CA ILE A 122 5.70 -6.39 4.71
C ILE A 122 4.41 -7.20 4.81
N GLY A 123 4.29 -8.02 5.85
CA GLY A 123 3.06 -8.70 6.21
C GLY A 123 2.22 -7.82 7.12
N VAL A 124 0.97 -7.57 6.73
CA VAL A 124 0.08 -6.59 7.36
C VAL A 124 -1.02 -7.31 8.14
N ARG A 125 -1.20 -6.94 9.41
CA ARG A 125 -2.28 -7.46 10.26
C ARG A 125 -3.01 -6.29 10.94
N GLY A 126 -4.04 -5.81 10.25
CA GLY A 126 -4.95 -4.76 10.73
C GLY A 126 -4.21 -3.48 11.09
N THR A 127 -3.52 -2.87 10.13
CA THR A 127 -2.57 -1.78 10.42
C THR A 127 -2.77 -0.55 9.54
N ASP A 128 -2.32 0.57 10.09
CA ASP A 128 -1.95 1.78 9.39
C ASP A 128 -0.42 1.90 9.44
N PHE A 129 0.22 1.94 8.28
CA PHE A 129 1.67 2.07 8.21
C PHE A 129 2.11 2.88 6.99
N TRP A 130 3.31 3.42 7.09
CA TRP A 130 4.00 4.11 6.01
C TRP A 130 5.24 3.31 5.59
N ALA A 131 5.56 3.29 4.31
CA ALA A 131 6.83 2.78 3.82
C ALA A 131 7.36 3.62 2.65
N GLY A 132 8.67 3.73 2.54
CA GLY A 132 9.32 4.49 1.47
C GLY A 132 10.69 5.05 1.85
N PRO A 133 11.28 5.89 0.98
CA PRO A 133 12.53 6.59 1.26
C PRO A 133 12.39 7.58 2.44
N SER A 134 13.24 7.43 3.45
CA SER A 134 13.33 8.31 4.61
C SER A 134 14.78 8.40 5.07
N ARG A 135 15.32 9.63 5.17
CA ARG A 135 16.70 9.89 5.66
C ARG A 135 17.76 9.06 4.89
N GLY A 136 17.59 8.90 3.58
CA GLY A 136 18.54 8.22 2.69
C GLY A 136 18.45 6.69 2.67
N VAL A 137 17.49 6.09 3.39
CA VAL A 137 17.25 4.64 3.42
C VAL A 137 15.78 4.33 3.15
N TYR A 138 15.46 3.09 2.80
CA TYR A 138 14.05 2.66 2.77
C TYR A 138 13.60 2.34 4.19
N GLY A 139 12.55 2.99 4.65
CA GLY A 139 12.01 2.83 6.00
C GLY A 139 10.59 2.30 5.99
N VAL A 140 10.20 1.65 7.08
CA VAL A 140 8.82 1.25 7.37
C VAL A 140 8.47 1.78 8.76
N LEU A 141 7.39 2.55 8.86
CA LEU A 141 6.88 3.16 10.09
C LEU A 141 5.48 2.62 10.39
N LEU A 142 5.31 2.03 11.56
CA LEU A 142 4.02 1.61 12.08
C LEU A 142 3.30 2.79 12.72
N LEU A 143 2.05 3.05 12.31
CA LEU A 143 1.21 4.12 12.84
C LEU A 143 0.11 3.57 13.76
N ASP A 144 -0.45 2.41 13.42
CA ASP A 144 -1.41 1.69 14.28
C ASP A 144 -1.43 0.19 13.94
N GLY A 145 -1.77 -0.68 14.90
CA GLY A 145 -1.90 -2.13 14.68
C GLY A 145 -0.57 -2.89 14.71
N SER A 146 -0.39 -3.84 13.78
CA SER A 146 0.84 -4.65 13.72
C SER A 146 1.27 -5.01 12.30
N ILE A 147 2.59 -5.02 12.07
CA ILE A 147 3.21 -5.47 10.83
C ILE A 147 4.40 -6.37 11.12
N SER A 148 4.69 -7.25 10.18
CA SER A 148 5.98 -7.94 10.11
C SER A 148 6.74 -7.47 8.88
N VAL A 149 8.03 -7.19 9.04
CA VAL A 149 8.94 -6.81 7.97
C VAL A 149 9.98 -7.92 7.87
N THR A 150 10.01 -8.58 6.73
CA THR A 150 10.85 -9.76 6.48
C THR A 150 11.70 -9.53 5.25
N ASN A 151 12.99 -9.84 5.33
CA ASN A 151 13.86 -9.97 4.18
C ASN A 151 14.53 -11.36 4.20
N PRO A 152 15.37 -11.73 3.22
CA PRO A 152 16.00 -13.05 3.18
C PRO A 152 16.86 -13.41 4.40
N VAL A 153 17.32 -12.41 5.17
CA VAL A 153 18.26 -12.59 6.28
C VAL A 153 17.54 -12.63 7.63
N GLY A 154 16.38 -11.99 7.75
CA GLY A 154 15.62 -12.01 9.00
C GLY A 154 14.29 -11.29 8.97
N GLN A 155 13.62 -11.34 10.12
CA GLN A 155 12.30 -10.74 10.33
C GLN A 155 12.32 -9.81 11.53
N ARG A 156 11.52 -8.74 11.46
CA ARG A 156 11.17 -7.86 12.57
C ARG A 156 9.66 -7.70 12.64
N ILE A 157 9.11 -7.72 13.85
CA ILE A 157 7.69 -7.54 14.09
C ILE A 157 7.52 -6.22 14.83
N LEU A 158 6.71 -5.32 14.28
CA LEU A 158 6.39 -4.04 14.88
C LEU A 158 4.97 -4.12 15.41
N THR A 159 4.80 -3.81 16.69
CA THR A 159 3.50 -3.83 17.41
C THR A 159 3.25 -2.55 18.20
N ALA A 160 4.20 -1.62 18.21
CA ALA A 160 4.10 -0.35 18.92
C ALA A 160 3.99 0.81 17.90
N PRO A 161 2.90 1.57 17.90
CA PRO A 161 2.76 2.80 17.12
C PRO A 161 3.94 3.76 17.28
N GLY A 162 4.34 4.40 16.20
CA GLY A 162 5.50 5.32 16.15
C GLY A 162 6.86 4.61 16.07
N THR A 163 6.89 3.28 16.02
CA THR A 163 8.13 2.52 15.78
C THR A 163 8.32 2.21 14.32
N GLY A 164 9.57 2.06 13.91
CA GLY A 164 9.92 1.71 12.55
C GLY A 164 11.23 0.95 12.45
N VAL A 165 11.47 0.44 11.25
CA VAL A 165 12.69 -0.26 10.85
C VAL A 165 13.25 0.34 9.58
N ASN A 166 14.55 0.23 9.41
CA ASN A 166 15.24 0.57 8.18
C ASN A 166 15.61 -0.70 7.42
N LEU A 167 15.51 -0.62 6.10
CA LEU A 167 15.90 -1.63 5.13
C LEU A 167 17.01 -1.02 4.26
N THR A 168 18.25 -1.43 4.50
CA THR A 168 19.43 -0.93 3.78
C THR A 168 19.84 -1.83 2.61
N GLY A 169 19.30 -3.05 2.55
CA GLY A 169 19.66 -4.07 1.58
C GLY A 169 18.98 -5.41 1.88
N ASN A 170 19.38 -6.44 1.14
CA ASN A 170 18.91 -7.82 1.29
C ASN A 170 19.97 -8.76 1.90
N ASP A 171 21.10 -8.20 2.32
CA ASP A 171 22.30 -8.86 2.84
C ASP A 171 22.45 -8.76 4.37
N ALA A 172 21.68 -7.87 5.00
CA ALA A 172 21.56 -7.73 6.44
C ALA A 172 20.08 -7.81 6.86
N PRO A 173 19.75 -8.27 8.08
CA PRO A 173 18.37 -8.25 8.54
C PRO A 173 17.83 -6.81 8.62
N PRO A 174 16.50 -6.60 8.62
CA PRO A 174 15.94 -5.28 8.92
C PRO A 174 16.50 -4.77 10.25
N SER A 175 16.70 -3.45 10.37
CA SER A 175 17.26 -2.87 11.59
C SER A 175 16.43 -3.24 12.82
N GLU A 176 17.01 -3.06 14.01
CA GLU A 176 16.22 -3.14 15.24
C GLU A 176 15.02 -2.18 15.19
N VAL A 177 13.93 -2.62 15.80
CA VAL A 177 12.70 -1.82 15.91
C VAL A 177 12.99 -0.67 16.87
N THR A 178 12.84 0.55 16.37
CA THR A 178 13.14 1.77 17.14
C THR A 178 12.02 2.78 17.00
N ALA A 179 11.78 3.58 18.04
CA ALA A 179 10.89 4.71 17.95
C ALA A 179 11.45 5.73 16.95
N TRP A 180 10.64 6.13 15.97
CA TRP A 180 11.02 7.23 15.09
C TRP A 180 10.77 8.55 15.80
N GLY A 181 11.75 9.46 15.74
CA GLY A 181 11.58 10.82 16.24
C GLY A 181 10.43 11.54 15.52
N ALA A 182 9.76 12.45 16.23
CA ALA A 182 8.58 13.16 15.74
C ALA A 182 8.80 13.85 14.39
N GLU A 183 9.96 14.48 14.19
CA GLU A 183 10.34 15.12 12.93
C GLU A 183 10.37 14.13 11.77
N ARG A 184 11.07 13.00 11.94
CA ARG A 184 11.18 11.95 10.91
C ARG A 184 9.82 11.35 10.56
N ALA A 185 8.98 11.12 11.57
CA ALA A 185 7.63 10.61 11.36
C ALA A 185 6.73 11.63 10.63
N ALA A 186 6.83 12.91 10.98
CA ALA A 186 6.10 13.99 10.32
C ALA A 186 6.52 14.13 8.84
N ASP A 187 7.83 14.08 8.54
CA ASP A 187 8.33 14.12 7.17
C ASP A 187 7.80 12.96 6.33
N ALA A 188 7.81 11.75 6.90
CA ALA A 188 7.28 10.55 6.24
C ALA A 188 5.79 10.71 5.90
N LEU A 189 4.99 11.17 6.86
CA LEU A 189 3.56 11.40 6.64
C LEU A 189 3.29 12.53 5.64
N ALA A 190 4.08 13.60 5.65
CA ALA A 190 3.97 14.71 4.70
C ALA A 190 4.27 14.27 3.24
N ALA A 191 5.12 13.26 3.06
CA ALA A 191 5.45 12.69 1.75
C ALA A 191 4.23 12.04 1.05
N VAL A 192 3.17 11.73 1.78
CA VAL A 192 1.96 11.06 1.27
C VAL A 192 0.66 11.81 1.62
N ALA A 193 0.78 12.97 2.28
CA ALA A 193 -0.35 13.82 2.63
C ALA A 193 -0.75 14.73 1.45
N PHE A 194 -2.04 15.05 1.39
CA PHE A 194 -2.65 16.00 0.44
C PHE A 194 -2.53 17.44 0.93
#